data_AF-A0A938SNL2-F1
#
_entry.id   AF-A0A938SNL2-F1
#
_cell.length_a   1.000
_cell.length_b   1.000
_cell.length_c   1.000
_cell.angle_alpha   90.00
_cell.angle_beta   90.00
_cell.angle_gamma   90.00
#
_symmetry.space_group_name_H-M   'P 1'
#
loop_
_entity.id
_entity.type
_entity.pdbx_description
1 polymer ?
#
loop_
_entity_poly.entity_id
_entity_poly.type
_entity_poly.pdbx_seq_one_letter_code
_entity_poly.pdbx_strand_id
1 'polypeptide(L)' 'MPSREAAKVRATFYLSALVLDEARNAAVYLAGPPARLTLTKLVESALRAELARLRQLHNEGDEFPARNEELKGGRPIAA' A
#
# COMPACT_ATOMS: atom_id res chain seq x y z
N MET A 1 -10.69 25.07 2.00
CA MET A 1 -11.12 23.76 1.46
C MET A 1 -10.65 22.70 2.45
N PRO A 2 -11.52 21.96 3.16
CA PRO A 2 -11.04 20.91 4.05
C PRO A 2 -10.35 19.85 3.18
N SER A 3 -9.04 19.65 3.39
CA SER A 3 -8.32 18.54 2.81
C SER A 3 -8.98 17.27 3.31
N ARG A 4 -9.65 16.53 2.42
CA ARG A 4 -10.08 15.16 2.71
C ARG A 4 -8.80 14.33 2.88
N GLU A 5 -8.21 14.34 4.07
CA GLU A 5 -7.46 13.17 4.51
C GLU A 5 -8.48 12.03 4.46
N ALA A 6 -8.38 11.22 3.40
CA ALA A 6 -9.28 10.10 3.20
C ALA A 6 -9.26 9.25 4.47
N ALA A 7 -10.44 8.93 5.00
CA ALA A 7 -10.55 8.12 6.21
C ALA A 7 -9.72 6.84 6.06
N LYS A 8 -8.90 6.53 7.06
CA LYS A 8 -8.09 5.30 7.03
C LYS A 8 -9.03 4.10 7.05
N VAL A 9 -8.94 3.27 6.01
CA VAL A 9 -9.71 2.02 5.89
C VAL A 9 -8.86 0.83 6.30
N ARG A 10 -9.47 -0.18 6.91
CA ARG A 10 -8.80 -1.45 7.23
C ARG A 10 -8.79 -2.34 5.99
N ALA A 11 -7.61 -2.80 5.61
CA ALA A 11 -7.41 -3.84 4.59
C ALA A 11 -6.63 -5.00 5.20
N THR A 12 -6.98 -6.23 4.81
CA THR A 12 -6.30 -7.46 5.25
C THR A 12 -5.69 -8.14 4.03
N PHE A 13 -4.39 -8.43 4.09
CA PHE A 13 -3.64 -9.09 3.02
C PHE A 13 -2.97 -10.35 3.56
N TYR A 14 -2.84 -11.36 2.70
CA TYR A 14 -1.96 -12.49 2.96
C TYR A 14 -0.57 -12.13 2.44
N LEU A 15 0.43 -12.17 3.34
CA LEU A 15 1.82 -11.88 3.03
C LEU A 15 2.68 -13.06 3.49
N SER A 16 3.86 -13.22 2.88
CA SER A 16 4.87 -14.12 3.42
C SER A 16 5.24 -13.70 4.84
N ALA A 17 5.38 -14.68 5.73
CA ALA A 17 5.78 -14.44 7.12
C ALA A 17 7.13 -13.73 7.20
N LEU A 18 8.07 -14.05 6.30
CA LEU A 18 9.40 -13.43 6.26
C LEU A 18 9.33 -11.94 5.95
N VAL A 19 8.52 -11.56 4.96
CA VAL A 19 8.34 -10.14 4.57
C VAL A 19 7.71 -9.35 5.72
N LEU A 20 6.71 -9.93 6.40
CA LEU A 20 6.06 -9.27 7.52
C LEU A 20 7.01 -9.10 8.72
N ASP A 21 7.87 -10.10 8.97
CA ASP A 21 8.84 -10.04 10.06
C ASP A 21 9.90 -8.96 9.80
N GLU A 22 10.47 -8.93 8.58
CA GLU A 22 11.42 -7.90 8.18
C GLU A 22 10.80 -6.48 8.24
N ALA A 23 9.57 -6.32 7.78
CA ALA A 23 8.83 -5.06 7.88
C ALA A 23 8.64 -4.62 9.35
N ARG A 24 8.39 -5.56 10.27
CA ARG A 24 8.28 -5.26 11.72
C ARG A 24 9.63 -4.81 12.28
N ASN A 25 10.70 -5.50 11.94
CA ASN A 25 12.06 -5.15 12.36
C ASN A 25 12.42 -3.73 11.90
N ALA A 26 12.15 -3.40 10.63
CA ALA A 26 12.37 -2.07 10.09
C ALA A 26 11.53 -0.99 10.80
N ALA A 27 10.25 -1.27 11.06
CA ALA A 27 9.38 -0.33 11.76
C ALA A 27 9.84 -0.05 13.19
N VAL A 28 10.32 -1.08 13.91
CA VAL A 28 10.87 -0.92 15.27
C VAL A 28 12.18 -0.13 15.22
N TYR A 29 13.09 -0.50 14.32
CA TYR A 29 14.39 0.16 14.17
C TYR A 29 14.26 1.64 13.82
N LEU A 30 13.28 2.00 13.00
CA LEU A 30 13.03 3.36 12.50
C LEU A 30 11.88 4.07 13.23
N ALA A 31 11.44 3.57 14.39
CA ALA A 31 10.34 4.17 15.15
C ALA A 31 10.69 5.56 15.72
N GLY A 32 11.98 5.83 15.93
CA GLY A 32 12.49 7.09 16.47
C GLY A 32 12.57 8.23 15.44
N PRO A 33 12.84 9.46 15.89
CA PRO A 33 13.21 10.56 15.00
C PRO A 33 14.47 10.23 14.18
N PRO A 34 14.60 10.72 12.94
CA PRO A 34 13.65 11.59 12.23
C PRO A 34 12.52 10.83 11.52
N ALA A 35 12.65 9.52 11.31
CA ALA A 35 11.75 8.75 10.45
C ALA A 35 10.35 8.56 11.05
N ARG A 36 10.24 8.32 12.36
CA ARG A 36 8.96 8.01 13.05
C ARG A 36 8.12 7.00 12.26
N LEU A 37 8.80 5.94 11.79
CA LEU A 37 8.21 4.95 10.90
C LEU A 37 7.24 4.08 11.68
N THR A 38 6.14 3.70 11.03
CA THR A 38 5.20 2.71 11.53
C THR A 38 4.90 1.73 10.39
N LEU A 39 4.42 0.53 10.71
CA LEU A 39 3.98 -0.42 9.68
C LEU A 39 2.93 0.17 8.74
N THR A 40 1.99 0.98 9.27
CA THR A 40 1.00 1.66 8.44
C THR A 40 1.65 2.62 7.45
N LYS A 41 2.59 3.46 7.88
CA LYS A 41 3.30 4.40 7.00
C LYS A 41 4.15 3.66 5.96
N LEU A 42 4.80 2.56 6.37
CA LEU A 42 5.59 1.72 5.48
C LEU A 42 4.71 1.13 4.37
N VAL A 43 3.61 0.48 4.74
CA VAL A 43 2.67 -0.14 3.78
C VAL A 43 2.05 0.91 2.86
N GLU A 44 1.60 2.04 3.40
CA GLU A 44 1.02 3.12 2.58
C GLU A 44 2.04 3.69 1.59
N SER A 45 3.27 3.94 2.03
CA SER A 45 4.34 4.46 1.17
C SER A 45 4.75 3.45 0.10
N ALA A 46 4.87 2.17 0.47
CA ALA A 46 5.19 1.10 -0.47
C ALA A 46 4.11 0.95 -1.55
N LEU A 47 2.83 0.98 -1.16
CA LEU A 47 1.71 0.93 -2.11
C LEU A 47 1.70 2.14 -3.04
N ARG A 48 1.92 3.35 -2.52
CA ARG A 48 1.99 4.57 -3.34
C ARG A 48 3.15 4.53 -4.33
N ALA A 49 4.33 4.12 -3.89
CA ALA A 49 5.51 3.99 -4.74
C ALA A 49 5.31 2.95 -5.84
N GLU A 50 4.75 1.79 -5.50
CA GLU A 50 4.48 0.74 -6.48
C GLU A 50 3.39 1.14 -7.48
N LEU A 51 2.31 1.79 -7.02
CA LEU A 51 1.30 2.34 -7.94
C LEU A 51 1.90 3.38 -8.89
N ALA A 52 2.77 4.27 -8.41
CA ALA A 52 3.46 5.21 -9.26
C ALA A 52 4.34 4.50 -10.31
N ARG A 53 5.08 3.46 -9.90
CA ARG A 53 5.87 2.61 -10.81
C ARG A 53 4.99 1.94 -11.87
N LEU A 54 3.86 1.38 -11.47
CA LEU A 54 2.93 0.70 -12.38
C LEU A 54 2.26 1.67 -13.36
N ARG A 55 1.91 2.89 -12.92
CA ARG A 55 1.40 3.94 -13.82
C ARG A 55 2.41 4.27 -14.91
N GLN A 56 3.68 4.44 -14.54
CA GLN A 56 4.76 4.70 -15.49
C GLN A 56 4.97 3.53 -16.47
N LEU A 57 4.88 2.29 -15.97
CA LEU A 57 5.16 1.10 -16.78
C LEU A 57 4.00 0.72 -17.72
N HIS A 58 2.75 0.93 -17.29
CA HIS A 58 1.58 0.35 -17.95
C HIS A 58 0.51 1.36 -18.37
N ASN A 59 0.66 2.64 -18.00
CA ASN A 59 -0.35 3.65 -18.24
C ASN A 59 0.28 5.02 -18.57
N GLU A 60 1.47 5.03 -19.17
CA GLU A 60 2.16 6.25 -19.62
C GLU A 60 2.37 7.32 -18.53
N GLY A 61 2.33 6.90 -17.25
CA GLY A 61 2.39 7.78 -16.10
C GLY A 61 1.05 8.35 -15.64
N ASP A 62 -0.04 8.15 -16.40
CA ASP A 62 -1.39 8.57 -16.05
C ASP A 62 -2.01 7.73 -14.94
N GLU A 63 -3.08 8.23 -14.34
CA GLU A 63 -3.83 7.50 -13.33
C GLU A 63 -4.61 6.32 -13.92
N PHE A 64 -4.67 5.20 -13.19
CA PHE A 64 -5.50 4.07 -13.58
C PHE A 64 -6.98 4.47 -13.63
N PRO A 65 -7.75 3.97 -14.62
CA PRO A 65 -9.18 4.25 -14.71
C PRO A 65 -9.93 3.74 -13.46
N ALA A 66 -11.00 4.44 -13.11
CA ALA A 66 -11.86 4.01 -12.01
C ALA A 66 -12.46 2.62 -12.31
N ARG A 67 -12.48 1.75 -11.31
CA ARG A 67 -13.12 0.43 -11.43
C ARG A 67 -14.63 0.61 -11.67
N ASN A 68 -15.17 -0.13 -12.65
CA ASN A 68 -16.61 -0.14 -12.95
C ASN A 68 -17.44 -0.91 -11.90
N GLU A 69 -16.80 -1.80 -11.14
CA GLU A 69 -17.41 -2.58 -10.07
C GLU A 69 -16.47 -2.68 -8.86
N GLU A 70 -17.02 -2.92 -7.67
CA GLU A 70 -16.19 -3.19 -6.49
C GLU A 70 -15.43 -4.51 -6.66
N LEU A 71 -14.16 -4.51 -6.26
CA LEU A 71 -13.38 -5.74 -6.17
C LEU A 71 -14.07 -6.66 -5.14
N LYS A 72 -14.76 -7.68 -5.62
CA LYS A 72 -15.32 -8.74 -4.76
C LYS A 72 -14.15 -9.45 -4.10
N GLY A 73 -13.99 -9.25 -2.79
CA GLY A 73 -12.96 -9.91 -2.00
C GLY A 73 -13.15 -11.43 -2.03
N GLY A 74 -12.43 -12.10 -2.90
CA GLY A 74 -12.40 -13.56 -3.05
C GLY A 74 -11.02 -13.99 -3.53
N ARG A 75 -10.65 -15.26 -3.27
CA ARG A 75 -9.41 -15.84 -3.79
C ARG A 75 -9.33 -15.58 -5.30
N PRO A 76 -8.20 -15.07 -5.83
CA PRO A 76 -8.01 -15.00 -7.28
C PRO A 76 -8.17 -16.42 -7.84
N ILE A 77 -9.22 -16.66 -8.61
CA ILE A 77 -9.31 -17.83 -9.47
C ILE A 77 -8.77 -17.38 -10.83
N ALA A 78 -7.62 -17.96 -11.17
CA ALA A 78 -6.94 -17.98 -12.48
C ALA A 78 -6.14 -16.73 -12.90
N ALA A 79 -4.86 -16.96 -13.19
CA ALA A 79 -4.45 -17.18 -14.59
C ALA A 79 -3.68 -18.50 -14.67
#